data_AF-A0A2V9THA2-F1
#
_entry.id   AF-A0A2V9THA2-F1
#
_cell.length_a   1.000
_cell.length_b   1.000
_cell.length_c   1.000
_cell.angle_alpha   90.00
_cell.angle_beta   90.00
_cell.angle_gamma   90.00
#
_symmetry.space_group_name_H-M   'P 1'
#
loop_
_entity.id
_entity.type
_entity.pdbx_description
1 polymer ?
#
loop_
_entity_poly.entity_id
_entity_poly.type
_entity_poly.pdbx_seq_one_letter_code
_entity_poly.pdbx_strand_id
1 'polypeptide(L)'
;MAEPYSPTARTRVTREPERAVYDRAAAYQVLDEGFICHVGFVVDNQPFVIPTGYGRSGDNLYIHGSAASRMLRNLDQGIAVCVTVTLLDGLVLARSIFNHSMNYRSVVVLGTAVAVEDSAEKLQALRALSEHILPGRWEESRQPNERELKATLVMRLPITEYSAKMRTGPPIDNEEDYSFLTWAGVVPLQMVAGSPINDPKLDPKTPVPSYVPSYSRTVAK
;
A
#
# COMPACT_ATOMS: atom_id res chain seq x y z
N MET A 1 9.78 -4.99 -22.44
CA MET A 1 10.37 -4.07 -21.43
C MET A 1 9.35 -2.98 -21.19
N ALA A 2 8.95 -2.72 -19.95
CA ALA A 2 8.00 -1.65 -19.64
C ALA A 2 8.62 -0.29 -19.98
N GLU A 3 7.85 0.63 -20.56
CA GLU A 3 8.36 1.96 -20.89
C GLU A 3 8.77 2.73 -19.62
N PRO A 4 9.88 3.50 -19.67
CA PRO A 4 10.33 4.30 -18.54
C PRO A 4 9.28 5.35 -18.18
N TYR A 5 8.88 5.39 -16.92
CA TYR A 5 7.95 6.39 -16.41
C TYR A 5 8.65 7.74 -16.24
N SER A 6 8.03 8.80 -16.75
CA SER A 6 8.45 10.19 -16.49
C SER A 6 7.43 10.87 -15.58
N PRO A 7 7.86 11.49 -14.46
CA PRO A 7 6.94 12.17 -13.55
C PRO A 7 6.29 13.40 -14.21
N THR A 8 5.02 13.63 -13.87
CA THR A 8 4.29 14.84 -14.24
C THR A 8 4.74 16.01 -13.34
N ALA A 9 4.25 17.22 -13.61
CA ALA A 9 4.45 18.34 -12.70
C ALA A 9 3.89 18.07 -11.29
N ARG A 10 2.84 17.24 -11.17
CA ARG A 10 2.20 16.91 -9.88
C ARG A 10 2.92 15.79 -9.13
N THR A 11 3.62 14.90 -9.83
CA THR A 11 4.33 13.76 -9.24
C THR A 11 5.85 13.92 -9.20
N ARG A 12 6.37 15.06 -9.66
CA ARG A 12 7.78 15.43 -9.47
C ARG A 12 8.05 15.75 -8.01
N VAL A 13 8.93 14.99 -7.38
CA VAL A 13 9.38 15.25 -6.01
C VAL A 13 10.32 16.44 -6.04
N THR A 14 10.01 17.49 -5.27
CA THR A 14 10.78 18.75 -5.25
C THR A 14 11.70 18.87 -4.05
N ARG A 15 11.30 18.38 -2.88
CA ARG A 15 12.10 18.38 -1.66
C ARG A 15 12.76 17.02 -1.45
N GLU A 16 14.07 17.00 -1.21
CA GLU A 16 14.90 15.79 -1.19
C GLU A 16 14.72 14.96 -2.49
N PRO A 17 14.95 15.55 -3.68
CA PRO A 17 14.69 14.88 -4.96
C PRO A 17 15.57 13.65 -5.19
N GLU A 18 16.72 13.56 -4.54
CA GLU A 18 17.60 12.38 -4.55
C GLU A 18 16.94 11.13 -3.94
N ARG A 19 15.85 11.31 -3.17
CA ARG A 19 15.03 10.23 -2.62
C ARG A 19 13.91 9.79 -3.57
N ALA A 20 13.73 10.47 -4.70
CA ALA A 20 12.70 10.13 -5.67
C ALA A 20 13.07 8.83 -6.40
N VAL A 21 12.09 7.94 -6.54
CA VAL A 21 12.26 6.68 -7.28
C VAL A 21 11.25 6.67 -8.43
N TYR A 22 11.77 6.65 -9.66
CA TYR A 22 10.96 6.62 -10.88
C TYR A 22 10.99 5.26 -11.59
N ASP A 23 11.74 4.31 -11.05
CA ASP A 23 11.66 2.93 -11.48
C ASP A 23 10.30 2.33 -11.09
N ARG A 24 9.57 1.85 -12.10
CA ARG A 24 8.21 1.31 -11.91
C ARG A 24 8.24 0.04 -11.05
N ALA A 25 9.24 -0.81 -11.23
CA ALA A 25 9.34 -2.06 -10.48
C ALA A 25 9.52 -1.79 -8.98
N ALA A 26 10.39 -0.85 -8.62
CA ALA A 26 10.60 -0.42 -7.23
C ALA A 26 9.33 0.20 -6.62
N ALA A 27 8.58 1.02 -7.37
CA ALA A 27 7.30 1.56 -6.89
C ALA A 27 6.27 0.42 -6.68
N TYR A 28 6.21 -0.54 -7.60
CA TYR A 28 5.28 -1.67 -7.49
C TYR A 28 5.63 -2.58 -6.32
N GLN A 29 6.90 -2.78 -6.01
CA GLN A 29 7.33 -3.52 -4.83
C GLN A 29 6.80 -2.90 -3.53
N VAL A 30 6.79 -1.57 -3.40
CA VAL A 30 6.18 -0.90 -2.25
C VAL A 30 4.67 -1.16 -2.21
N LEU A 31 4.01 -1.11 -3.37
CA LEU A 31 2.58 -1.41 -3.47
C LEU A 31 2.28 -2.89 -3.20
N ASP A 32 3.17 -3.82 -3.52
CA ASP A 32 2.99 -5.26 -3.29
C ASP A 32 3.28 -5.65 -1.83
N GLU A 33 4.09 -4.87 -1.11
CA GLU A 33 4.42 -5.11 0.30
C GLU A 33 3.44 -4.42 1.27
N GLY A 34 2.72 -3.39 0.82
CA GLY A 34 1.76 -2.64 1.61
C GLY A 34 0.36 -3.25 1.61
N PHE A 35 -0.25 -3.41 2.77
CA PHE A 35 -1.62 -3.94 2.87
C PHE A 35 -2.71 -2.88 2.89
N ILE A 36 -2.37 -1.68 3.39
CA ILE A 36 -3.30 -0.59 3.63
C ILE A 36 -2.86 0.60 2.79
N CYS A 37 -3.80 1.15 2.04
CA CYS A 37 -3.64 2.44 1.41
C CYS A 37 -4.54 3.48 2.09
N HIS A 38 -4.19 4.74 1.92
CA HIS A 38 -4.96 5.88 2.35
C HIS A 38 -5.50 6.59 1.11
N VAL A 39 -6.83 6.63 0.98
CA VAL A 39 -7.50 7.24 -0.17
C VAL A 39 -7.92 8.65 0.19
N GLY A 40 -7.21 9.62 -0.37
CA GLY A 40 -7.49 11.04 -0.32
C GLY A 40 -8.43 11.48 -1.44
N PHE A 41 -9.50 12.19 -1.10
CA PHE A 41 -10.47 12.74 -2.07
C PHE A 41 -11.18 13.97 -1.46
N VAL A 42 -11.86 14.75 -2.30
CA VAL A 42 -12.56 15.97 -1.88
C VAL A 42 -14.04 15.87 -2.24
N VAL A 43 -14.91 16.18 -1.27
CA VAL A 43 -16.36 16.30 -1.45
C VAL A 43 -16.80 17.59 -0.78
N ASP A 44 -17.57 18.43 -1.47
CA ASP A 44 -18.06 19.72 -0.95
C ASP A 44 -16.92 20.59 -0.35
N ASN A 45 -15.78 20.65 -1.04
CA ASN A 45 -14.54 21.32 -0.59
C ASN A 45 -13.90 20.78 0.70
N GLN A 46 -14.43 19.70 1.28
CA GLN A 46 -13.84 19.01 2.43
C GLN A 46 -12.92 17.88 1.96
N PRO A 47 -11.61 17.91 2.27
CA PRO A 47 -10.74 16.76 2.05
C PRO A 47 -11.03 15.64 3.06
N PHE A 48 -11.06 14.42 2.57
CA PHE A 48 -11.16 13.19 3.36
C PHE A 48 -9.96 12.30 3.05
N VAL A 49 -9.50 11.57 4.06
CA VAL A 49 -8.50 10.50 3.90
C VAL A 49 -9.01 9.27 4.61
N ILE A 50 -9.30 8.21 3.86
CA ILE A 50 -9.91 6.99 4.41
C ILE A 50 -8.94 5.82 4.22
N PRO A 51 -8.56 5.10 5.29
CA PRO A 51 -7.74 3.90 5.18
C PRO A 51 -8.57 2.72 4.68
N THR A 52 -8.02 1.94 3.74
CA THR A 52 -8.65 0.71 3.25
C THR A 52 -7.60 -0.30 2.78
N GLY A 53 -7.96 -1.58 2.77
CA GLY A 53 -7.19 -2.60 2.06
C GLY A 53 -7.29 -2.42 0.55
N TYR A 54 -6.26 -2.86 -0.17
CA TYR A 54 -6.22 -2.85 -1.64
C TYR A 54 -5.52 -4.10 -2.18
N GLY A 55 -5.62 -4.31 -3.49
CA GLY A 55 -4.83 -5.30 -4.22
C GLY A 55 -4.30 -4.69 -5.51
N ARG A 56 -3.12 -5.11 -5.96
CA ARG A 56 -2.57 -4.73 -7.26
C ARG A 56 -2.65 -5.91 -8.23
N SER A 57 -3.08 -5.66 -9.46
CA SER A 57 -2.94 -6.63 -10.56
C SER A 57 -2.54 -5.88 -11.83
N GLY A 58 -1.36 -6.25 -12.37
CA GLY A 58 -0.71 -5.50 -13.44
C GLY A 58 -0.52 -4.03 -13.05
N ASP A 59 -0.94 -3.13 -13.94
CA ASP A 59 -0.83 -1.68 -13.77
C ASP A 59 -2.07 -1.04 -13.11
N ASN A 60 -2.82 -1.81 -12.30
CA ASN A 60 -4.02 -1.32 -11.64
C ASN A 60 -4.02 -1.64 -10.14
N LEU A 61 -4.50 -0.67 -9.35
CA LEU A 61 -4.93 -0.88 -7.96
C LEU A 61 -6.43 -1.13 -7.91
N TYR A 62 -6.84 -2.04 -7.04
CA TYR A 62 -8.24 -2.33 -6.75
C TYR A 62 -8.53 -2.07 -5.28
N ILE A 63 -9.63 -1.37 -5.00
CA ILE A 63 -10.19 -1.21 -3.66
C ILE A 63 -11.64 -1.71 -3.70
N HIS A 64 -12.14 -2.20 -2.57
CA HIS A 64 -13.53 -2.66 -2.48
C HIS A 64 -14.17 -2.25 -1.17
N GLY A 65 -15.48 -2.43 -1.10
CA GLY A 65 -16.25 -2.26 0.13
C GLY A 65 -17.74 -2.37 -0.14
N SER A 66 -18.54 -2.01 0.86
CA SER A 66 -19.99 -1.98 0.70
C SER A 66 -20.41 -1.05 -0.45
N ALA A 67 -21.39 -1.47 -1.25
CA ALA A 67 -22.06 -0.62 -2.23
C ALA A 67 -22.77 0.60 -1.60
N ALA A 68 -22.94 0.63 -0.28
CA ALA A 68 -23.43 1.79 0.47
C ALA A 68 -22.31 2.71 0.97
N SER A 69 -21.04 2.40 0.73
CA SER A 69 -19.89 3.21 1.17
C SER A 69 -19.94 4.61 0.58
N ARG A 70 -19.91 5.63 1.45
CA ARG A 70 -19.85 7.03 1.03
C ARG A 70 -18.60 7.32 0.20
N MET A 71 -17.44 6.78 0.59
CA MET A 71 -16.21 6.95 -0.18
C MET A 71 -16.38 6.38 -1.59
N LEU A 72 -16.77 5.11 -1.71
CA LEU A 72 -16.82 4.44 -3.00
C LEU A 72 -17.87 5.06 -3.93
N ARG A 73 -19.03 5.48 -3.40
CA ARG A 73 -20.05 6.21 -4.18
C ARG A 73 -19.59 7.56 -4.71
N ASN A 74 -18.75 8.28 -3.96
CA ASN A 74 -18.17 9.54 -4.46
C ASN A 74 -17.10 9.26 -5.53
N LEU A 75 -16.26 8.24 -5.31
CA LEU A 75 -15.29 7.79 -6.31
C LEU A 75 -15.96 7.37 -7.62
N ASP A 76 -17.10 6.68 -7.54
CA ASP A 76 -17.91 6.26 -8.70
C ASP A 76 -18.49 7.44 -9.51
N GLN A 77 -18.55 8.63 -8.93
CA GLN A 77 -18.89 9.86 -9.66
C GLN A 77 -17.71 10.40 -10.49
N GLY A 78 -16.56 9.73 -10.48
CA GLY A 78 -15.38 10.10 -11.27
C GLY A 78 -14.53 11.21 -10.65
N ILE A 79 -14.67 11.47 -9.34
CA ILE A 79 -13.84 12.48 -8.67
C ILE A 79 -12.36 12.06 -8.65
N ALA A 80 -11.47 13.06 -8.63
CA ALA A 80 -10.04 12.83 -8.50
C ALA A 80 -9.71 12.23 -7.13
N VAL A 81 -8.77 11.28 -7.12
CA VAL A 81 -8.27 10.63 -5.92
C VAL A 81 -6.74 10.69 -5.84
N CYS A 82 -6.26 10.61 -4.61
CA CYS A 82 -4.85 10.42 -4.26
C CYS A 82 -4.75 9.18 -3.37
N VAL A 83 -4.14 8.10 -3.86
CA VAL A 83 -3.93 6.87 -3.10
C VAL A 83 -2.50 6.82 -2.61
N THR A 84 -2.30 6.75 -1.29
CA THR A 84 -0.97 6.73 -0.67
C THR A 84 -0.73 5.42 0.07
N VAL A 85 0.44 4.83 -0.14
CA VAL A 85 0.96 3.68 0.61
C VAL A 85 2.30 4.09 1.21
N THR A 86 2.54 3.75 2.49
CA THR A 86 3.77 4.08 3.20
C THR A 86 4.20 2.91 4.07
N LEU A 87 5.48 2.57 3.97
CA LEU A 87 6.16 1.56 4.77
C LEU A 87 7.24 2.28 5.60
N LEU A 88 7.18 2.10 6.92
CA LEU A 88 8.16 2.64 7.84
C LEU A 88 9.20 1.56 8.16
N ASP A 89 10.46 1.83 7.82
CA ASP A 89 11.54 0.84 7.86
C ASP A 89 12.56 1.12 8.96
N GLY A 90 12.54 2.31 9.58
CA GLY A 90 13.39 2.60 10.73
C GLY A 90 13.31 4.03 11.24
N LEU A 91 13.68 4.21 12.50
CA LEU A 91 13.84 5.53 13.13
C LEU A 91 15.30 5.96 13.01
N VAL A 92 15.53 7.14 12.47
CA VAL A 92 16.88 7.67 12.26
C VAL A 92 17.13 8.78 13.26
N LEU A 93 18.00 8.50 14.22
CA LEU A 93 18.30 9.34 15.35
C LEU A 93 19.69 9.93 15.15
N ALA A 94 19.73 11.20 14.76
CA ALA A 94 20.93 11.97 14.53
C ALA A 94 21.46 12.59 15.82
N ARG A 95 22.58 13.32 15.78
CA ARG A 95 23.08 14.06 16.95
C ARG A 95 22.28 15.34 17.20
N SER A 96 21.87 15.99 16.12
CA SER A 96 20.93 17.11 16.17
C SER A 96 19.48 16.64 15.98
N ILE A 97 18.55 17.19 16.78
CA ILE A 97 17.11 16.93 16.61
C ILE A 97 16.64 17.32 15.21
N PHE A 98 17.23 18.37 14.63
CA PHE A 98 16.89 18.82 13.27
C PHE A 98 17.16 17.76 12.20
N ASN A 99 18.17 16.92 12.41
CA ASN A 99 18.58 15.87 11.48
C ASN A 99 17.93 14.51 11.76
N HIS A 100 17.07 14.41 12.78
CA HIS A 100 16.26 13.21 12.98
C HIS A 100 15.34 12.98 11.77
N SER A 101 15.12 11.71 11.44
CA SER A 101 14.32 11.31 10.29
C SER A 101 13.78 9.89 10.49
N MET A 102 13.20 9.32 9.44
CA MET A 102 12.80 7.93 9.34
C MET A 102 13.33 7.33 8.04
N ASN A 103 13.71 6.07 8.05
CA ASN A 103 13.81 5.26 6.83
C ASN A 103 12.41 4.80 6.45
N TYR A 104 12.04 4.98 5.19
CA TYR A 104 10.70 4.70 4.69
C TYR A 104 10.70 4.47 3.19
N ARG A 105 9.62 3.86 2.72
CA ARG A 105 9.28 3.77 1.30
C ARG A 105 7.82 4.17 1.14
N SER A 106 7.53 5.03 0.17
CA SER A 106 6.17 5.51 -0.07
C SER A 106 5.87 5.61 -1.55
N VAL A 107 4.60 5.38 -1.90
CA VAL A 107 4.05 5.60 -3.24
C VAL A 107 2.78 6.42 -3.11
N VAL A 108 2.66 7.43 -3.98
CA VAL A 108 1.46 8.24 -4.17
C VAL A 108 0.99 8.03 -5.60
N VAL A 109 -0.25 7.60 -5.79
CA VAL A 109 -0.90 7.44 -7.09
C VAL A 109 -2.03 8.45 -7.23
N LEU A 110 -2.02 9.22 -8.30
CA LEU A 110 -3.05 10.20 -8.62
C LEU A 110 -3.88 9.67 -9.79
N GLY A 111 -5.19 9.95 -9.78
CA GLY A 111 -6.05 9.63 -10.91
C GLY A 111 -7.51 9.68 -10.59
N THR A 112 -8.30 8.98 -11.39
CA THR A 112 -9.73 8.76 -11.17
C THR A 112 -9.97 7.26 -11.12
N ALA A 113 -10.60 6.79 -10.03
CA ALA A 113 -10.98 5.39 -9.91
C ALA A 113 -12.28 5.15 -10.69
N VAL A 114 -12.40 3.97 -11.29
CA VAL A 114 -13.56 3.58 -12.12
C VAL A 114 -14.20 2.32 -11.54
N ALA A 115 -15.52 2.27 -11.46
CA ALA A 115 -16.21 1.07 -11.02
C ALA A 115 -15.97 -0.10 -11.96
N VAL A 116 -15.80 -1.29 -11.37
CA VAL A 116 -15.66 -2.55 -12.12
C VAL A 116 -17.07 -3.14 -12.30
N GLU A 117 -17.63 -2.92 -13.49
CA GLU A 117 -18.98 -3.37 -13.87
C GLU A 117 -19.00 -4.79 -14.44
N ASP A 118 -17.95 -5.17 -15.18
CA ASP A 118 -17.85 -6.51 -15.73
C ASP A 118 -17.71 -7.56 -14.61
N SER A 119 -18.52 -8.61 -14.68
CA SER A 119 -18.57 -9.62 -13.62
C SER A 119 -17.30 -10.46 -13.53
N ALA A 120 -16.64 -10.72 -14.67
CA ALA A 120 -15.39 -11.48 -14.69
C ALA A 120 -14.23 -10.63 -14.16
N GLU A 121 -14.12 -9.37 -14.56
CA GLU A 121 -13.15 -8.41 -14.01
C GLU A 121 -13.37 -8.22 -12.51
N LYS A 122 -14.62 -8.13 -12.04
CA LYS A 122 -14.94 -8.00 -10.62
C LYS A 122 -14.45 -9.19 -9.81
N LEU A 123 -14.63 -10.41 -10.31
CA LEU A 123 -14.11 -11.62 -9.67
C LEU A 123 -12.58 -11.64 -9.67
N GLN A 124 -11.94 -11.23 -10.77
CA GLN A 124 -10.47 -11.12 -10.83
C GLN A 124 -9.92 -10.08 -9.85
N ALA A 125 -10.61 -8.94 -9.69
CA ALA A 125 -10.25 -7.91 -8.73
C ALA A 125 -10.39 -8.39 -7.28
N LEU A 126 -11.49 -9.07 -6.95
CA LEU A 126 -11.69 -9.67 -5.62
C LEU A 126 -10.66 -10.77 -5.33
N ARG A 127 -10.27 -11.55 -6.35
CA ARG A 127 -9.17 -12.50 -6.26
C ARG A 127 -7.86 -11.78 -5.98
N ALA A 128 -7.53 -10.73 -6.73
CA ALA A 128 -6.31 -9.94 -6.53
C ALA A 128 -6.25 -9.36 -5.11
N LEU A 129 -7.36 -8.84 -4.59
CA LEU A 129 -7.49 -8.37 -3.21
C LEU A 129 -7.22 -9.49 -2.19
N SER A 130 -7.80 -10.67 -2.41
CA SER A 130 -7.67 -11.81 -1.48
C SER A 130 -6.25 -12.39 -1.48
N GLU A 131 -5.66 -12.53 -2.67
CA GLU A 131 -4.28 -13.01 -2.84
C GLU A 131 -3.25 -11.99 -2.35
N HIS A 132 -3.58 -10.70 -2.39
CA HIS A 132 -2.74 -9.66 -1.79
C HIS A 132 -2.73 -9.76 -0.26
N ILE A 133 -3.85 -10.11 0.38
CA ILE A 133 -3.89 -10.35 1.83
C ILE A 133 -3.00 -11.54 2.18
N LEU A 134 -3.19 -12.66 1.49
CA LEU A 134 -2.40 -13.87 1.72
C LEU A 134 -2.43 -14.75 0.46
N PRO A 135 -1.28 -14.93 -0.22
CA PRO A 135 -1.21 -15.79 -1.41
C PRO A 135 -1.68 -17.22 -1.12
N GLY A 136 -2.48 -17.77 -2.05
CA GLY A 136 -3.11 -19.09 -1.95
C GLY A 136 -4.46 -19.07 -1.23
N ARG A 137 -4.84 -17.98 -0.56
CA ARG A 137 -6.05 -17.95 0.26
C ARG A 137 -7.35 -18.00 -0.54
N TRP A 138 -7.35 -17.51 -1.78
CA TRP A 138 -8.52 -17.51 -2.65
C TRP A 138 -9.03 -18.93 -2.93
N GLU A 139 -8.12 -19.86 -3.27
CA GLU A 139 -8.49 -21.23 -3.66
C GLU A 139 -8.99 -22.07 -2.46
N GLU A 140 -8.57 -21.73 -1.24
CA GLU A 140 -8.99 -22.44 -0.02
C GLU A 140 -10.19 -21.80 0.69
N SER A 141 -10.75 -20.73 0.14
CA SER A 141 -11.93 -20.08 0.68
C SER A 141 -13.13 -20.32 -0.24
N ARG A 142 -14.34 -20.43 0.33
CA ARG A 142 -15.56 -20.47 -0.49
C ARG A 142 -15.65 -19.18 -1.30
N GLN A 143 -15.86 -19.35 -2.61
CA GLN A 143 -15.99 -18.24 -3.55
C GLN A 143 -17.20 -17.34 -3.26
N PRO A 144 -17.14 -16.03 -3.58
CA PRO A 144 -18.25 -15.11 -3.38
C PRO A 144 -19.53 -15.59 -4.07
N ASN A 145 -20.67 -15.49 -3.38
CA ASN A 145 -21.98 -15.76 -3.97
C ASN A 145 -22.58 -14.48 -4.59
N GLU A 146 -23.67 -14.61 -5.35
CA GLU A 146 -24.30 -13.47 -6.02
C GLU A 146 -24.72 -12.34 -5.08
N ARG A 147 -25.17 -12.67 -3.87
CA ARG A 147 -25.59 -11.66 -2.87
C ARG A 147 -24.38 -10.85 -2.40
N GLU A 148 -23.27 -11.52 -2.13
CA GLU A 148 -22.00 -10.88 -1.74
C GLU A 148 -21.45 -9.99 -2.87
N LEU A 149 -21.50 -10.47 -4.11
CA LEU A 149 -21.09 -9.70 -5.29
C LEU A 149 -21.95 -8.46 -5.52
N LYS A 150 -23.27 -8.55 -5.33
CA LYS A 150 -24.20 -7.41 -5.43
C LYS A 150 -24.00 -6.40 -4.29
N ALA A 151 -23.65 -6.86 -3.10
CA ALA A 151 -23.41 -5.99 -1.94
C ALA A 151 -22.05 -5.27 -1.97
N THR A 152 -21.15 -5.68 -2.86
CA THR A 152 -19.77 -5.19 -2.94
C THR A 152 -19.57 -4.30 -4.14
N LEU A 153 -19.03 -3.10 -3.94
CA LEU A 153 -18.52 -2.24 -5.01
C LEU A 153 -17.00 -2.40 -5.07
N VAL A 154 -16.45 -2.50 -6.29
CA VAL A 154 -15.02 -2.61 -6.54
C VAL A 154 -14.63 -1.47 -7.48
N MET A 155 -13.59 -0.73 -7.10
CA MET A 155 -13.05 0.38 -7.88
C MET A 155 -11.65 0.03 -8.37
N ARG A 156 -11.39 0.28 -9.64
CA ARG A 156 -10.08 0.15 -10.29
C ARG A 156 -9.45 1.52 -10.48
N LEU A 157 -8.20 1.68 -10.05
CA LEU A 157 -7.38 2.88 -10.28
C LEU A 157 -6.15 2.49 -11.13
N PRO A 158 -6.05 2.99 -12.37
CA PRO A 158 -4.83 2.83 -13.17
C PRO A 158 -3.63 3.51 -12.52
N ILE A 159 -2.47 2.84 -12.53
CA ILE A 159 -1.20 3.38 -12.00
C ILE A 159 -0.45 4.11 -13.13
N THR A 160 -1.07 5.16 -13.67
CA THR A 160 -0.52 5.93 -14.80
C THR A 160 0.20 7.20 -14.37
N GLU A 161 -0.17 7.79 -13.23
CA GLU A 161 0.46 8.97 -12.65
C GLU A 161 0.79 8.72 -11.19
N TYR A 162 2.08 8.59 -10.86
CA TYR A 162 2.51 8.29 -9.50
C TYR A 162 3.87 8.90 -9.17
N SER A 163 4.17 9.00 -7.88
CA SER A 163 5.51 9.30 -7.37
C SER A 163 5.89 8.28 -6.31
N ALA A 164 7.14 7.83 -6.29
CA ALA A 164 7.69 7.08 -5.17
C ALA A 164 8.82 7.86 -4.51
N LYS A 165 8.92 7.75 -3.19
CA LYS A 165 9.98 8.37 -2.38
C LYS A 165 10.48 7.40 -1.34
N MET A 166 11.79 7.23 -1.26
CA MET A 166 12.44 6.24 -0.40
C MET A 166 13.63 6.86 0.33
N ARG A 167 13.78 6.53 1.62
CA ARG A 167 14.97 6.86 2.41
C ARG A 167 15.48 5.61 3.10
N THR A 168 16.77 5.33 2.95
CA THR A 168 17.51 4.32 3.69
C THR A 168 18.80 4.94 4.26
N GLY A 169 19.49 4.19 5.13
CA GLY A 169 20.81 4.59 5.62
C GLY A 169 20.82 5.35 6.95
N PRO A 170 22.02 5.78 7.38
CA PRO A 170 22.27 6.39 8.69
C PRO A 170 21.71 7.82 8.82
N PRO A 171 21.81 8.45 10.01
CA PRO A 171 21.70 9.91 10.11
C PRO A 171 22.80 10.60 9.30
N ILE A 172 22.49 11.81 8.81
CA ILE A 172 23.43 12.70 8.15
C ILE A 172 23.49 13.95 9.04
N ASP A 173 24.54 14.04 9.85
CA ASP A 173 24.77 15.17 10.77
C ASP A 173 25.61 16.25 10.08
N ASN A 174 25.54 17.49 10.59
CA ASN A 174 26.48 18.53 10.18
C ASN A 174 27.86 18.23 10.79
N GLU A 175 28.95 18.68 10.14
CA GLU A 175 30.32 18.43 10.60
C GLU A 175 30.55 18.86 12.07
N GLU A 176 29.98 19.99 12.50
CA GLU A 176 30.09 20.50 13.86
C GLU A 176 29.43 19.60 14.92
N ASP A 177 28.36 18.89 14.55
CA ASP A 177 27.59 18.05 15.47
C ASP A 177 28.33 16.76 15.84
N TYR A 178 29.31 16.32 15.04
CA TYR A 178 30.07 15.08 15.34
C TYR A 178 30.86 15.16 16.64
N SER A 179 31.15 16.37 17.13
CA SER A 179 31.79 16.60 18.43
C SER A 179 30.84 16.42 19.62
N PHE A 180 29.52 16.46 19.40
CA PHE A 180 28.52 16.32 20.44
C PHE A 180 28.39 14.85 20.87
N LEU A 181 28.67 14.58 22.14
CA LEU A 181 28.77 13.22 22.70
C LEU A 181 27.39 12.65 23.01
N THR A 182 26.66 12.27 21.96
CA THR A 182 25.42 11.49 22.05
C THR A 182 25.47 10.27 21.12
N TRP A 183 24.61 9.29 21.37
CA TRP A 183 24.43 8.20 20.44
C TRP A 183 23.67 8.68 19.20
N ALA A 184 24.11 8.26 18.02
CA ALA A 184 23.42 8.48 16.76
C ALA A 184 23.44 7.19 15.94
N GLY A 185 22.31 6.89 15.29
CA GLY A 185 22.13 5.64 14.58
C GLY A 185 20.71 5.43 14.06
N VAL A 186 20.40 4.18 13.76
CA VAL A 186 19.08 3.76 13.24
C VAL A 186 18.52 2.67 14.13
N VAL A 187 17.24 2.79 14.48
CA VAL A 187 16.45 1.69 15.04
C VAL A 187 15.63 1.10 13.89
N PRO A 188 16.00 -0.07 13.34
CA PRO A 188 15.26 -0.69 12.24
C PRO A 188 13.86 -1.10 12.71
N LEU A 189 12.87 -0.94 11.85
CA LEU A 189 11.49 -1.36 12.08
C LEU A 189 11.10 -2.39 11.03
N GLN A 190 10.48 -3.49 11.48
CA GLN A 190 10.06 -4.59 10.62
C GLN A 190 8.67 -5.07 11.04
N MET A 191 7.87 -5.47 10.05
CA MET A 191 6.61 -6.17 10.30
C MET A 191 6.88 -7.67 10.18
N VAL A 192 6.66 -8.39 11.28
CA VAL A 192 6.90 -9.84 11.38
C VAL A 192 5.57 -10.54 11.62
N ALA A 193 5.30 -11.57 10.83
CA ALA A 193 4.13 -12.43 11.05
C ALA A 193 4.31 -13.26 12.32
N GLY A 194 3.31 -13.26 13.18
CA GLY A 194 3.27 -14.15 14.35
C GLY A 194 2.78 -15.56 13.99
N SER A 195 2.76 -16.46 14.96
CA SER A 195 2.14 -17.78 14.81
C SER A 195 0.64 -17.65 14.52
N PRO A 196 0.07 -18.45 13.59
CA PRO A 196 -1.36 -18.44 13.32
C PRO A 196 -2.17 -18.80 14.57
N ILE A 197 -3.27 -18.07 14.78
CA ILE A 197 -4.20 -18.30 15.89
C ILE A 197 -5.49 -18.86 15.30
N ASN A 198 -5.91 -20.04 15.77
CA ASN A 198 -7.13 -20.67 15.28
C ASN A 198 -8.38 -19.89 15.73
N ASP A 199 -9.40 -19.85 14.86
CA ASP A 199 -10.75 -19.45 15.25
C ASP A 199 -11.26 -20.40 16.35
N PRO A 200 -11.77 -19.88 17.49
CA PRO A 200 -12.39 -20.70 18.54
C PRO A 200 -13.51 -21.63 18.06
N LYS A 201 -14.12 -21.37 16.89
CA LYS A 201 -15.16 -22.21 16.27
C LYS A 201 -14.62 -23.22 15.24
N LEU A 202 -13.33 -23.17 14.92
CA LEU A 202 -12.71 -24.14 14.00
C LEU A 202 -12.77 -25.53 14.62
N ASP A 203 -13.10 -26.56 13.82
CA ASP A 203 -12.92 -27.95 14.27
C ASP A 203 -11.45 -28.15 14.68
N PRO A 204 -11.15 -28.53 15.93
CA PRO A 204 -9.78 -28.70 16.42
C PRO A 204 -8.93 -29.69 15.60
N LYS A 205 -9.56 -30.56 14.80
CA LYS A 205 -8.87 -31.48 13.90
C LYS A 205 -8.46 -30.86 12.56
N THR A 206 -8.96 -29.67 12.25
CA THR A 206 -8.62 -28.97 11.00
C THR A 206 -7.20 -28.40 11.12
N PRO A 207 -6.25 -28.86 10.30
CA PRO A 207 -4.89 -28.33 10.35
C PRO A 207 -4.83 -26.92 9.77
N VAL A 208 -3.85 -26.13 10.23
CA VAL A 208 -3.50 -24.87 9.57
C VAL A 208 -2.89 -25.19 8.19
N PRO A 209 -3.39 -24.59 7.10
CA PRO A 209 -2.82 -24.80 5.77
C PRO A 209 -1.36 -24.35 5.68
N SER A 210 -0.53 -25.06 4.91
CA SER A 210 0.93 -24.90 4.91
C SER A 210 1.44 -23.51 4.48
N TYR A 211 0.69 -22.77 3.65
CA TYR A 211 1.07 -21.40 3.24
C TYR A 211 0.88 -20.37 4.36
N VAL A 212 0.00 -20.64 5.34
CA VAL A 212 -0.30 -19.67 6.41
C VAL A 212 0.89 -19.49 7.37
N PRO A 213 1.49 -20.54 7.97
CA PRO A 213 2.67 -20.36 8.82
C PRO A 213 3.94 -20.05 8.01
N SER A 214 3.93 -20.32 6.70
CA SER A 214 5.03 -19.98 5.79
C SER A 214 4.98 -18.53 5.30
N TYR A 215 3.90 -17.80 5.62
CA TYR A 215 3.78 -16.40 5.24
C TYR A 215 4.89 -15.59 5.90
N SER A 216 5.69 -14.95 5.05
CA SER A 216 6.56 -13.87 5.44
C SER A 216 6.19 -12.67 4.62
N ARG A 217 6.21 -11.50 5.26
CA ARG A 217 6.08 -10.25 4.52
C ARG A 217 7.26 -10.18 3.56
N THR A 218 6.97 -10.18 2.27
CA THR A 218 8.01 -10.01 1.24
C THR A 218 8.55 -8.59 1.38
N VAL A 219 9.69 -8.45 2.06
CA VAL A 219 10.41 -7.20 2.12
C VAL A 219 11.22 -7.09 0.84
N ALA A 220 10.90 -6.11 0.00
CA ALA A 220 11.81 -5.77 -1.10
C ALA A 220 13.15 -5.33 -0.50
N LYS A 221 14.20 -6.12 -0.73
CA LYS A 221 15.57 -5.80 -0.33
C LYS A 221 16.14 -4.67 -1.17
#